data_AF-A0A4P8HLC4-F1
#
_entry.id   AF-A0A4P8HLC4-F1
#
_cell.length_a   1.000
_cell.length_b   1.000
_cell.length_c   1.000
_cell.angle_alpha   90.00
_cell.angle_beta   90.00
_cell.angle_gamma   90.00
#
_symmetry.space_group_name_H-M   'P 1'
#
loop_
_entity.id
_entity.type
_entity.pdbx_description
1 polymer ?
#
loop_
_entity_poly.entity_id
_entity_poly.type
_entity_poly.pdbx_seq_one_letter_code
_entity_poly.pdbx_strand_id
1 'polypeptide(L)'
;MSSKLPLPLKVPPDVWKWVRAQAAERRMPVGNYVLELLRRGILDETVDQTVTRLRSSASTAAMEELLRQILLLRFALEAHLGKPAWTVVQRDAALRAEEELRRLLDASPSSSQTMPDR
;
A
#
# COMPACT_ATOMS: atom_id res chain seq x y z
N MET A 1 33.90 -2.59 -8.86
CA MET A 1 32.94 -1.47 -8.75
C MET A 1 31.72 -1.85 -9.58
N SER A 2 30.57 -2.12 -8.95
CA SER A 2 29.37 -2.55 -9.69
C SER A 2 28.84 -1.38 -10.52
N SER A 3 28.87 -1.50 -11.86
CA SER A 3 28.33 -0.50 -12.76
C SER A 3 26.83 -0.38 -12.50
N LYS A 4 26.37 0.72 -11.90
CA LYS A 4 24.95 1.05 -11.81
C LYS A 4 24.46 1.22 -13.25
N LEU A 5 23.85 0.18 -13.81
CA LEU A 5 23.26 0.25 -15.14
C LEU A 5 22.18 1.34 -15.11
N PRO A 6 22.26 2.37 -15.96
CA PRO A 6 21.20 3.35 -16.04
C PRO A 6 19.94 2.63 -16.50
N LEU A 7 18.85 2.69 -15.72
CA LEU A 7 17.54 2.22 -16.16
C LEU A 7 16.89 3.32 -17.00
N PRO A 8 16.80 3.18 -18.35
CA PRO A 8 16.07 4.13 -19.17
C PRO A 8 14.57 3.92 -18.97
N LEU A 9 13.91 4.85 -18.29
CA LEU A 9 12.46 4.87 -18.15
C LEU A 9 11.84 5.68 -19.28
N LYS A 10 10.95 5.06 -20.06
CA LYS A 10 10.07 5.78 -20.99
C LYS A 10 8.84 6.25 -20.22
N VAL A 11 8.77 7.55 -19.97
CA VAL A 11 7.69 8.19 -19.20
C VAL A 11 6.98 9.20 -20.09
N PRO A 12 5.63 9.25 -20.09
CA PRO A 12 4.87 10.26 -20.80
C PRO A 12 5.30 11.70 -20.44
N PRO A 13 5.26 12.68 -21.39
CA PRO A 13 5.77 14.03 -21.16
C PRO A 13 5.05 14.80 -20.04
N ASP A 14 3.75 14.57 -19.89
CA ASP A 14 2.88 15.09 -18.84
C ASP A 14 3.30 14.58 -17.45
N VAL A 15 3.52 13.27 -17.32
CA VAL A 15 4.03 12.66 -16.08
C VAL A 15 5.42 13.18 -15.76
N TRP A 16 6.30 13.32 -16.76
CA TRP A 16 7.64 13.87 -16.56
C TRP A 16 7.62 15.32 -16.08
N LYS A 17 6.72 16.14 -16.64
CA LYS A 17 6.51 17.53 -16.18
C LYS A 17 6.02 17.56 -14.74
N TRP A 18 5.08 16.68 -14.38
CA TRP A 18 4.59 16.55 -13.02
C TRP A 18 5.69 16.13 -12.04
N VAL A 19 6.49 15.10 -12.37
CA VAL A 19 7.62 14.62 -11.54
C VAL A 19 8.63 15.74 -11.28
N ARG A 20 8.96 16.54 -12.29
CA ARG A 20 9.88 17.69 -12.12
C ARG A 20 9.32 18.76 -11.19
N ALA A 21 8.04 19.08 -11.32
CA ALA A 21 7.38 20.07 -10.46
C ALA A 21 7.41 19.61 -9.00
N GLN A 22 7.10 18.35 -8.76
CA GLN A 22 7.10 17.75 -7.42
C GLN A 22 8.50 17.65 -6.80
N ALA A 23 9.50 17.28 -7.60
CA ALA A 23 10.89 17.27 -7.15
C ALA A 23 11.37 18.68 -6.74
N ALA A 24 10.99 19.71 -7.51
CA ALA A 24 11.31 21.10 -7.21
C ALA A 24 10.62 21.59 -5.92
N GLU A 25 9.33 21.29 -5.74
CA GLU A 25 8.55 21.62 -4.54
C GLU A 25 9.19 21.04 -3.27
N ARG A 26 9.71 19.80 -3.37
CA ARG A 26 10.39 19.09 -2.29
C ARG A 26 11.89 19.41 -2.16
N ARG A 27 12.40 20.34 -2.98
CA ARG A 27 13.82 20.74 -3.06
C ARG A 27 14.77 19.55 -3.20
N MET A 28 14.40 18.58 -4.05
CA MET A 28 15.17 17.35 -4.23
C MET A 28 15.55 17.11 -5.71
N PRO A 29 16.67 16.41 -5.97
CA PRO A 29 17.01 16.01 -7.33
C PRO A 29 15.92 15.11 -7.94
N VAL A 30 15.59 15.32 -9.21
CA VAL A 30 14.58 14.54 -9.93
C VAL A 30 14.86 13.05 -9.86
N GLY A 31 16.12 12.63 -10.02
CA GLY A 31 16.51 11.22 -9.92
C GLY A 31 16.21 10.61 -8.54
N ASN A 32 16.43 11.37 -7.46
CA ASN A 32 16.12 10.91 -6.11
C ASN A 32 14.61 10.80 -5.91
N TYR A 33 13.84 11.75 -6.45
CA TYR A 33 12.38 11.70 -6.37
C TYR A 33 11.81 10.52 -7.15
N VAL A 34 12.35 10.23 -8.34
CA VAL A 34 11.97 9.04 -9.13
C VAL A 34 12.28 7.75 -8.36
N LEU A 35 13.45 7.65 -7.73
CA LEU A 35 13.79 6.49 -6.89
C LEU A 35 12.84 6.35 -5.70
N GLU A 36 12.42 7.46 -5.11
CA GLU A 36 11.44 7.46 -4.02
C GLU A 36 10.06 6.97 -4.51
N LEU A 37 9.60 7.44 -5.67
CA LEU A 37 8.36 6.96 -6.29
C LEU A 37 8.44 5.47 -6.63
N LEU A 38 9.56 4.99 -7.19
CA LEU A 38 9.76 3.57 -7.47
C LEU A 38 9.74 2.73 -6.18
N ARG A 39 10.42 3.18 -5.13
CA ARG A 39 10.41 2.51 -3.82
C ARG A 39 8.99 2.40 -3.25
N ARG A 40 8.20 3.47 -3.40
CA ARG A 40 6.79 3.50 -2.95
C ARG A 40 5.94 2.54 -3.76
N GLY A 41 6.03 2.56 -5.09
CA GLY A 41 5.29 1.64 -5.95
C GLY A 41 5.58 0.17 -5.64
N ILE A 42 6.84 -0.18 -5.41
CA ILE A 42 7.24 -1.55 -5.00
C ILE A 42 6.63 -1.92 -3.65
N LEU A 43 6.65 -0.99 -2.69
CA LEU A 43 6.08 -1.22 -1.36
C LEU A 43 4.56 -1.39 -1.42
N ASP A 44 3.86 -0.53 -2.16
CA ASP A 44 2.41 -0.60 -2.37
C ASP A 44 2.02 -1.92 -3.05
N GLU A 45 2.74 -2.33 -4.09
CA GLU A 45 2.52 -3.61 -4.76
C GLU A 45 2.76 -4.79 -3.81
N THR A 46 3.83 -4.74 -3.01
CA THR A 46 4.13 -5.79 -2.02
C THR A 46 3.04 -5.89 -0.96
N VAL A 47 2.52 -4.74 -0.50
CA VAL A 47 1.40 -4.67 0.43
C VAL A 47 0.14 -5.26 -0.19
N ASP A 48 -0.21 -4.88 -1.42
CA ASP A 48 -1.39 -5.41 -2.13
C ASP A 48 -1.31 -6.91 -2.36
N GLN A 49 -0.14 -7.42 -2.76
CA GLN A 49 0.10 -8.87 -2.91
C GLN A 49 -0.01 -9.59 -1.56
N THR A 50 0.50 -8.98 -0.48
CA THR A 50 0.43 -9.55 0.87
C THR A 50 -1.01 -9.61 1.38
N VAL A 51 -1.78 -8.52 1.22
CA VAL A 51 -3.21 -8.47 1.54
C VAL A 51 -3.98 -9.53 0.76
N THR A 52 -3.71 -9.69 -0.54
CA THR A 52 -4.35 -10.70 -1.38
C THR A 52 -4.06 -12.12 -0.90
N ARG A 53 -2.80 -12.42 -0.57
CA ARG A 53 -2.40 -13.73 -0.01
C ARG A 53 -3.05 -13.99 1.34
N LEU A 54 -3.01 -13.01 2.25
CA LEU A 54 -3.62 -13.12 3.57
C LEU A 54 -5.12 -13.36 3.45
N ARG A 55 -5.83 -12.63 2.59
CA ARG A 55 -7.26 -12.84 2.32
C ARG A 55 -7.55 -14.28 1.85
N SER A 56 -6.72 -14.84 0.99
CA SER A 56 -6.88 -16.23 0.50
C SER A 56 -6.61 -17.31 1.56
N SER A 57 -6.04 -16.92 2.71
CA SER A 57 -5.61 -17.83 3.79
C SER A 57 -6.22 -17.48 5.16
N ALA A 58 -7.06 -16.44 5.23
CA ALA A 58 -7.64 -15.95 6.46
C ALA A 58 -8.78 -16.86 6.92
N SER A 59 -8.43 -17.91 7.65
CA SER A 59 -9.38 -18.77 8.39
C SER A 59 -9.17 -18.71 9.90
N THR A 60 -8.30 -17.81 10.39
CA THR A 60 -7.93 -17.72 11.82
C THR A 60 -7.74 -16.28 12.27
N ALA A 61 -8.10 -15.99 13.53
CA ALA A 61 -8.02 -14.66 14.14
C ALA A 61 -6.61 -14.03 14.10
N ALA A 62 -5.56 -14.84 14.06
CA ALA A 62 -4.18 -14.36 13.90
C ALA A 62 -3.94 -13.73 12.52
N MET A 63 -4.57 -14.25 11.47
CA MET A 63 -4.43 -13.74 10.10
C MET A 63 -5.22 -12.44 9.90
N GLU A 64 -6.37 -12.32 10.58
CA GLU A 64 -7.16 -11.09 10.60
C GLU A 64 -6.41 -9.96 11.30
N GLU A 65 -5.75 -10.22 12.42
CA GLU A 65 -4.95 -9.21 13.13
C GLU A 65 -3.72 -8.78 12.31
N LEU A 66 -3.06 -9.72 11.60
CA LEU A 66 -1.98 -9.37 10.67
C LEU A 66 -2.48 -8.50 9.52
N LEU A 67 -3.64 -8.83 8.94
CA LEU A 67 -4.26 -8.02 7.89
C LEU A 67 -4.61 -6.62 8.41
N ARG A 68 -5.16 -6.51 9.62
CA ARG A 68 -5.45 -5.24 10.29
C ARG A 68 -4.19 -4.37 10.43
N GLN A 69 -3.10 -4.96 10.91
CA GLN A 69 -1.83 -4.25 11.10
C GLN A 69 -1.22 -3.76 9.77
N ILE A 70 -1.34 -4.56 8.71
CA ILE A 70 -0.86 -4.18 7.37
C ILE A 70 -1.69 -3.04 6.78
N LEU A 71 -3.01 -3.09 6.89
CA LEU A 71 -3.90 -2.01 6.45
C LEU A 71 -3.63 -0.71 7.21
N LEU A 72 -3.39 -0.82 8.52
CA LEU A 72 -3.06 0.33 9.37
C LEU A 72 -1.73 0.98 8.95
N LEU A 73 -0.71 0.17 8.63
CA LEU A 73 0.57 0.66 8.12
C LEU A 73 0.41 1.36 6.77
N ARG A 74 -0.36 0.78 5.83
CA ARG A 74 -0.66 1.37 4.52
C ARG A 74 -1.29 2.74 4.68
N PHE A 75 -2.37 2.85 5.45
CA PHE A 75 -3.09 4.11 5.59
C PHE A 75 -2.33 5.15 6.41
N ALA A 76 -1.47 4.74 7.36
CA ALA A 76 -0.59 5.65 8.07
C ALA A 76 0.47 6.25 7.12
N LEU A 77 1.03 5.44 6.23
CA LEU A 77 1.95 5.90 5.20
C LEU A 77 1.26 6.84 4.20
N GLU A 78 0.05 6.50 3.73
CA GLU A 78 -0.75 7.36 2.84
C GLU A 78 -1.07 8.72 3.50
N ALA A 79 -1.50 8.72 4.75
CA ALA A 79 -1.89 9.95 5.45
C ALA A 79 -0.67 10.81 5.86
N HIS A 80 0.51 10.21 6.05
CA HIS A 80 1.75 10.95 6.28
C HIS A 80 2.19 11.77 5.06
N LEU A 81 1.68 11.46 3.85
CA LEU A 81 2.05 12.15 2.62
C LEU A 81 1.37 13.51 2.39
N GLY A 82 0.59 14.02 3.35
CA GLY A 82 -0.07 15.33 3.20
C GLY A 82 -0.49 16.06 4.47
N LYS A 83 -0.11 15.62 5.68
CA LYS A 83 -0.55 16.26 6.93
C LYS A 83 0.61 16.58 7.88
N PRO A 84 0.58 17.76 8.56
CA PRO A 84 1.67 18.23 9.40
C PRO A 84 1.76 17.56 10.79
N ALA A 85 0.78 16.74 11.20
CA ALA A 85 0.72 16.14 12.54
C ALA A 85 0.50 14.62 12.52
N TRP A 86 1.44 13.87 13.10
CA TRP A 86 1.49 12.41 13.15
C TRP A 86 0.30 11.75 13.89
N THR A 87 -0.26 12.42 14.89
CA THR A 87 -1.38 11.89 15.70
C THR A 87 -2.71 11.85 14.95
N VAL A 88 -2.97 12.83 14.09
CA VAL A 88 -4.16 12.85 13.21
C VAL A 88 -4.04 11.78 12.13
N VAL A 89 -2.83 11.58 11.61
CA VAL A 89 -2.48 10.54 10.62
C VAL A 89 -2.79 9.14 11.16
N GLN A 90 -2.44 8.84 12.41
CA GLN A 90 -2.67 7.51 13.00
C GLN A 90 -4.15 7.19 13.24
N ARG A 91 -4.94 8.15 13.74
CA ARG A 91 -6.36 7.93 14.01
C ARG A 91 -7.17 7.71 12.74
N ASP A 92 -6.94 8.54 11.72
CA ASP A 92 -7.62 8.40 10.42
C ASP A 92 -7.23 7.09 9.73
N ALA A 93 -5.95 6.70 9.83
CA ALA A 93 -5.45 5.46 9.28
C ALA A 93 -6.08 4.23 9.95
N ALA A 94 -6.24 4.24 11.27
CA ALA A 94 -6.87 3.15 12.01
C ALA A 94 -8.34 2.96 11.62
N LEU A 95 -9.10 4.05 11.51
CA LEU A 95 -10.51 4.00 11.09
C LEU A 95 -10.66 3.44 9.67
N ARG A 96 -9.83 3.91 8.73
CA ARG A 96 -9.82 3.37 7.35
C ARG A 96 -9.40 1.90 7.31
N ALA A 97 -8.46 1.49 8.14
CA ALA A 97 -8.02 0.09 8.23
C ALA A 97 -9.14 -0.84 8.71
N GLU A 98 -9.89 -0.41 9.73
CA GLU A 98 -11.02 -1.19 10.25
C GLU A 98 -12.18 -1.29 9.25
N GLU A 99 -12.49 -0.22 8.54
CA GLU A 99 -13.54 -0.21 7.53
C GLU A 99 -13.19 -1.11 6.33
N GLU A 100 -11.95 -1.05 5.87
CA GLU A 100 -11.46 -1.91 4.78
C GLU A 100 -11.38 -3.37 5.23
N LEU A 101 -10.93 -3.65 6.46
CA LEU A 101 -10.91 -4.99 7.02
C LEU A 101 -12.32 -5.59 7.06
N ARG A 102 -13.31 -4.85 7.55
CA ARG A 102 -14.71 -5.29 7.58
C ARG A 102 -15.22 -5.61 6.17
N ARG A 103 -14.96 -4.74 5.19
CA ARG A 103 -15.31 -5.00 3.79
C ARG A 103 -14.66 -6.27 3.22
N LEU A 104 -13.39 -6.52 3.55
CA LEU A 104 -12.66 -7.69 3.07
C LEU A 104 -13.14 -9.00 3.69
N LEU A 105 -13.55 -8.97 4.97
CA LEU A 105 -14.11 -10.12 5.68
C LEU A 105 -15.55 -10.40 5.24
N ASP A 106 -16.39 -9.37 5.05
CA ASP A 106 -17.77 -9.50 4.59
C ASP A 106 -17.85 -9.93 3.11
N ALA A 107 -16.86 -9.56 2.30
CA ALA A 107 -16.76 -9.96 0.89
C ALA A 107 -16.09 -11.34 0.70
N SER A 108 -15.71 -12.03 1.76
CA SER A 108 -15.31 -13.44 1.68
C SER A 108 -16.59 -14.30 1.70
N PRO A 109 -16.88 -15.07 0.64
CA PRO A 109 -18.05 -15.93 0.64
C PRO A 109 -17.95 -16.89 1.83
N SER A 110 -19.03 -17.00 2.61
CA SER A 110 -19.16 -18.04 3.63
C SER A 110 -18.95 -19.39 2.96
N SER A 111 -17.78 -20.00 3.18
CA SER A 111 -17.48 -21.40 2.85
C SER A 111 -18.25 -22.33 3.80
N SER A 112 -19.57 -22.22 3.83
CA SER A 112 -20.47 -23.04 4.65
C SER A 112 -21.69 -23.40 3.82
N GLN A 113 -21.66 -24.62 3.27
CA GLN A 113 -22.72 -25.49 2.72
C GLN A 113 -22.11 -26.22 1.50
N THR A 114 -21.99 -27.55 1.40
CA THR A 114 -22.73 -28.65 2.02
C THR A 114 -21.93 -29.95 1.83
N MET A 115 -21.62 -30.67 2.91
CA MET A 115 -21.63 -32.15 2.84
C MET A 115 -23.06 -32.60 3.13
N PRO A 116 -23.67 -33.40 2.25
CA PRO A 116 -24.68 -34.35 2.69
C PRO A 116 -24.09 -35.76 2.69
N ASP A 117 -24.35 -36.46 3.78
CA ASP A 117 -24.08 -37.87 3.99
C ASP A 117 -24.53 -38.75 2.81
N ARG A 118 -23.66 -39.68 2.40
CA ARG A 118 -23.96 -41.12 2.24
C ARG A 118 -22.74 -41.93 1.86
#